data_AF-A8G4B4-F1
#
_entry.id   AF-A8G4B4-F1
#
_cell.length_a   1.000
_cell.length_b   1.000
_cell.length_c   1.000
_cell.angle_alpha   90.00
_cell.angle_beta   90.00
_cell.angle_gamma   90.00
#
_symmetry.space_group_name_H-M   'P 1'
#
loop_
_entity.id
_entity.type
_entity.pdbx_description
1 polymer ?
#
loop_
_entity_poly.entity_id
_entity_poly.type
_entity_poly.pdbx_seq_one_letter_code
_entity_poly.pdbx_strand_id
1 'polypeptide(L)' 'MHLKELRQNLKKMHLEVSEELILPKPDDVKELMNKMDKLLKLIESN' A
#
# COMPACT_ATOMS: atom_id res chain seq x y z
N MET A 1 10.38 -8.61 -5.04
CA MET A 1 10.07 -8.63 -3.59
C MET A 1 9.02 -7.56 -3.21
N HIS A 2 9.04 -6.39 -3.83
CA HIS A 2 8.18 -5.23 -3.52
C HIS A 2 6.66 -5.40 -3.79
N LEU A 3 6.23 -6.08 -4.86
CA LEU A 3 4.79 -6.21 -5.18
C LEU A 3 4.02 -7.07 -4.16
N LYS A 4 4.68 -8.13 -3.66
CA LYS A 4 4.11 -9.00 -2.61
C LYS A 4 3.93 -8.23 -1.30
N GLU A 5 4.88 -7.37 -0.95
CA GLU A 5 4.81 -6.49 0.22
C GLU A 5 3.69 -5.45 0.08
N LEU A 6 3.60 -4.74 -1.06
CA LEU A 6 2.52 -3.78 -1.34
C LEU A 6 1.15 -4.44 -1.17
N ARG A 7 0.97 -5.65 -1.71
CA ARG A 7 -0.26 -6.43 -1.57
C ARG A 7 -0.57 -6.79 -0.12
N GLN A 8 0.43 -7.15 0.69
CA GLN A 8 0.20 -7.46 2.10
C GLN A 8 -0.19 -6.22 2.90
N ASN A 9 0.46 -5.08 2.63
CA ASN A 9 0.15 -3.81 3.30
C ASN A 9 -1.28 -3.33 2.96
N LEU A 10 -1.69 -3.45 1.70
CA LEU A 10 -3.07 -3.18 1.28
C LEU A 10 -4.10 -4.06 1.99
N LYS A 11 -3.82 -5.37 2.12
CA LYS A 11 -4.70 -6.29 2.84
C LYS A 11 -4.82 -5.94 4.31
N LYS A 12 -3.70 -5.59 4.96
CA LYS A 12 -3.69 -5.18 6.37
C LYS A 12 -4.52 -3.92 6.60
N MET A 13 -4.28 -2.89 5.79
CA MET A 13 -5.03 -1.63 5.86
C MET A 13 -6.53 -1.85 5.59
N HIS A 14 -6.88 -2.72 4.65
CA HIS A 14 -8.29 -3.06 4.39
C HIS A 14 -8.95 -3.72 5.62
N LEU A 15 -8.27 -4.67 6.26
CA LEU A 15 -8.78 -5.34 7.47
C LEU A 15 -8.94 -4.37 8.64
N GLU A 16 -7.97 -3.48 8.86
CA GLU A 16 -8.03 -2.47 9.92
C GLU A 16 -9.23 -1.53 9.72
N VAL A 17 -9.54 -1.17 8.47
CA VAL A 17 -10.71 -0.35 8.14
C VAL A 17 -12.01 -1.13 8.25
N SER A 18 -12.05 -2.39 7.80
CA SER A 18 -13.29 -3.17 7.70
C SER A 18 -13.70 -3.87 9.00
N GLU A 19 -12.74 -4.48 9.68
CA GLU A 19 -12.98 -5.29 10.88
C GLU A 19 -12.77 -4.48 12.17
N GLU A 20 -11.76 -3.61 12.19
CA GLU A 20 -11.39 -2.86 13.40
C GLU A 20 -11.98 -1.44 13.42
N LEU A 21 -12.61 -1.00 12.32
CA LEU A 21 -13.14 0.36 12.13
C LEU A 21 -12.10 1.47 12.39
N ILE A 22 -10.83 1.14 12.21
CA ILE A 22 -9.71 2.07 12.38
C ILE A 22 -9.44 2.75 11.04
N LEU A 23 -9.51 4.08 11.03
CA LEU A 23 -9.10 4.85 9.87
C LEU A 23 -7.57 4.92 9.79
N PRO A 24 -6.95 4.58 8.64
CA PRO A 24 -5.51 4.69 8.46
C PRO A 24 -5.09 6.15 8.54
N LYS A 25 -3.88 6.40 9.04
CA LYS A 25 -3.36 7.76 9.08
C LYS A 25 -3.05 8.22 7.65
N PRO A 26 -3.17 9.54 7.37
CA PRO A 26 -2.81 10.08 6.06
C PRO A 26 -1.38 9.70 5.61
N ASP A 27 -0.44 9.62 6.56
CA ASP A 27 0.94 9.24 6.27
C ASP A 27 1.08 7.77 5.84
N ASP A 28 0.30 6.87 6.43
CA ASP A 28 0.29 5.44 6.06
C ASP A 28 -0.21 5.25 4.62
N VAL A 29 -1.26 5.99 4.24
CA VAL A 29 -1.80 6.01 2.88
C VAL A 29 -0.76 6.58 1.91
N LYS A 30 -0.11 7.68 2.28
CA LYS A 30 0.92 8.34 1.46
C LYS A 30 2.13 7.42 1.24
N GLU A 31 2.59 6.70 2.26
CA GLU A 31 3.67 5.73 2.11
C GLU A 31 3.29 4.63 1.12
N LEU A 32 2.07 4.11 1.21
CA LEU A 32 1.57 3.06 0.33
C LEU A 32 1.49 3.53 -1.13
N MET A 33 1.00 4.75 -1.37
CA MET A 33 0.99 5.39 -2.69
C MET A 33 2.40 5.54 -3.26
N ASN A 34 3.36 6.00 -2.45
CA ASN A 34 4.76 6.12 -2.88
C ASN A 34 5.39 4.75 -3.24
N LYS A 35 5.03 3.68 -2.52
CA LYS A 35 5.47 2.32 -2.85
C LYS A 35 4.89 1.86 -4.18
N MET A 36 3.63 2.19 -4.46
CA MET A 36 2.98 1.92 -5.73
C MET A 36 3.63 2.67 -6.89
N ASP A 37 3.91 3.96 -6.74
CA ASP A 37 4.57 4.77 -7.77
C ASP A 37 5.97 4.26 -8.14
N LYS A 38 6.75 3.83 -7.13
CA LYS A 38 8.07 3.22 -7.36
C LYS A 38 7.96 1.93 -8.16
N LEU A 39 6.95 1.12 -7.87
CA LEU A 39 6.68 -0.13 -8.59
C LEU A 39 6.23 0.13 -10.03
N LEU A 40 5.35 1.10 -10.24
CA LEU A 40 4.90 1.52 -11.58
C LEU A 40 6.08 1.99 -12.42
N LYS A 41 6.92 2.89 -11.89
CA LYS A 41 8.13 3.35 -12.60
C LYS A 41 9.05 2.21 -13.03
N LEU A 42 9.22 1.17 -12.20
CA LEU A 42 10.05 0.01 -12.54
C LEU A 42 9.44 -0.84 -13.67
N ILE A 43 8.11 -0.89 -13.77
CA ILE A 43 7.41 -1.60 -14.84
C ILE A 43 7.43 -0.78 -16.13
N GLU A 44 7.22 0.53 -16.05
CA GLU A 44 7.21 1.46 -17.19
C GLU A 44 8.60 1.74 -17.77
N SER A 45 9.67 1.53 -16.98
CA SER A 45 11.06 1.69 -17.43
C SER A 45 11.63 0.44 -18.12
N ASN A 46 10.81 -0.59 -18.35
CA ASN A 46 11.13 -1.81 -19.10
C ASN A 46 10.32 -1.88 -20.40
#